data_AF-A0A952EV38-F1
#
_entry.id   AF-A0A952EV38-F1
#
_cell.length_a   1.000
_cell.length_b   1.000
_cell.length_c   1.000
_cell.angle_alpha   90.00
_cell.angle_beta   90.00
_cell.angle_gamma   90.00
#
_symmetry.space_group_name_H-M   'P 1'
#
loop_
_entity.id
_entity.type
_entity.pdbx_description
1 polymer ?
#
loop_
_entity_poly.entity_id
_entity_poly.type
_entity_poly.pdbx_seq_one_letter_code
_entity_poly.pdbx_strand_id
1 'polypeptide(L)'
;MEALRTPLEEGEVRLARRDGVARYPARFQLVLAANPCPCAPTDPKDCICASMARRRYLGKLSGPLMDRVDLRVEMHTARAGAFAVEDGESTAAVRERVAAARAVAEERWRPHGIRTNAEVSGALLRRKFRLGAEAMKPLRSAL
;
A
#
# COMPACT_ATOMS: atom_id res chain seq x y z
N MET A 1 0.60 16.33 6.44
CA MET A 1 0.31 15.04 5.78
C MET A 1 -0.86 14.28 6.42
N GLU A 2 -1.35 14.71 7.59
CA GLU A 2 -2.49 14.07 8.28
C GLU A 2 -3.80 14.05 7.48
N ALA A 3 -3.98 15.02 6.57
CA ALA A 3 -5.16 15.15 5.73
C ALA A 3 -5.43 13.93 4.82
N LEU A 4 -4.44 13.05 4.59
CA LEU A 4 -4.60 11.84 3.77
C LEU A 4 -5.15 10.64 4.53
N ARG A 5 -5.17 10.67 5.87
CA ARG A 5 -5.66 9.54 6.67
C ARG A 5 -7.13 9.23 6.39
N THR A 6 -7.99 10.23 6.51
CA THR A 6 -9.45 10.07 6.28
C THR A 6 -9.76 9.62 4.85
N PRO A 7 -9.17 10.21 3.79
CA PRO A 7 -9.34 9.70 2.43
C PRO A 7 -8.93 8.23 2.25
N LEU A 8 -7.83 7.81 2.87
CA LEU A 8 -7.38 6.41 2.81
C LEU A 8 -8.31 5.44 3.54
N GLU A 9 -8.91 5.87 4.65
CA GLU A 9 -9.82 5.05 5.47
C GLU A 9 -11.25 5.01 4.91
N GLU A 10 -11.79 6.17 4.52
CA GLU A 10 -13.20 6.33 4.15
C GLU A 10 -13.40 6.35 2.63
N GLY A 11 -12.35 6.64 1.86
CA GLY A 11 -12.47 6.80 0.41
C GLY A 11 -13.22 8.07 -0.01
N GLU A 12 -13.33 9.07 0.87
CA GLU A 12 -13.98 10.35 0.59
C GLU A 12 -13.30 11.53 1.30
N VAL A 13 -13.51 12.73 0.78
CA VAL A 13 -13.17 14.00 1.43
C VAL A 13 -14.46 14.73 1.80
N ARG A 14 -14.55 15.19 3.05
CA ARG A 14 -15.67 15.98 3.57
C ARG A 14 -15.21 17.42 3.78
N LEU A 15 -15.82 18.37 3.07
CA LEU A 15 -15.51 19.79 3.18
C LEU A 15 -16.66 20.52 3.86
N ALA A 16 -16.46 20.90 5.13
CA ALA A 16 -17.39 21.75 5.86
C ALA A 16 -17.25 23.21 5.44
N ARG A 17 -18.38 23.86 5.17
CA ARG A 17 -18.54 25.28 4.82
C ARG A 17 -19.73 25.85 5.59
N ARG A 18 -19.89 27.18 5.56
CA ARG A 18 -20.98 27.89 6.23
C ARG A 18 -22.37 27.29 5.89
N ASP A 19 -22.55 26.90 4.63
CA ASP A 19 -23.85 26.47 4.09
C ASP A 19 -24.03 24.94 4.08
N GLY A 20 -23.10 24.18 4.66
CA GLY A 20 -23.21 22.72 4.76
C GLY A 20 -21.89 21.95 4.57
N VAL A 21 -22.00 20.64 4.33
CA VAL A 21 -20.87 19.73 4.13
C VAL A 21 -20.92 19.11 2.73
N ALA A 22 -19.91 19.38 1.91
CA ALA A 22 -19.74 18.74 0.60
C ALA A 22 -18.93 17.43 0.72
N ARG A 23 -19.35 16.39 0.01
CA ARG A 23 -18.68 15.07 -0.02
C ARG A 23 -18.12 14.78 -1.40
N TYR A 24 -16.84 14.46 -1.49
CA TYR A 24 -16.15 14.13 -2.74
C TYR A 24 -15.53 12.74 -2.67
N PRO A 25 -15.62 11.91 -3.73
CA PRO A 25 -14.98 10.60 -3.76
C PRO A 25 -13.45 10.76 -3.78
N ALA A 26 -12.76 9.90 -3.04
CA ALA A 26 -11.31 9.90 -2.90
C ALA A 26 -10.76 8.49 -2.68
N ARG A 27 -11.28 7.50 -3.41
CA ARG A 27 -10.72 6.14 -3.43
C ARG A 27 -9.54 6.09 -4.39
N PHE A 28 -8.34 5.87 -3.87
CA PHE A 28 -7.12 5.75 -4.66
C PHE A 28 -6.15 4.73 -4.04
N GLN A 29 -5.21 4.23 -4.85
CA GLN A 29 -4.04 3.51 -4.36
C GLN A 29 -2.93 4.52 -4.06
N LEU A 30 -2.49 4.58 -2.80
CA LEU A 30 -1.33 5.38 -2.43
C LEU A 30 -0.05 4.62 -2.78
N VAL A 31 0.83 5.26 -3.54
CA VAL A 31 2.20 4.81 -3.80
C VAL A 31 3.13 5.95 -3.36
N LEU A 32 4.08 5.64 -2.50
CA LEU A 32 5.03 6.59 -1.94
C LEU A 32 6.46 6.13 -2.19
N ALA A 33 7.33 7.08 -2.48
CA ALA A 33 8.77 6.89 -2.46
C ALA A 33 9.38 7.95 -1.55
N ALA A 34 10.29 7.55 -0.67
CA ALA A 34 10.94 8.46 0.26
C ALA A 34 12.39 8.05 0.47
N ASN A 35 13.27 9.05 0.60
CA ASN A 35 14.66 8.81 0.97
C ASN A 35 14.77 8.39 2.44
N PRO A 36 15.75 7.56 2.83
CA PRO A 36 15.95 7.19 4.23
C PRO A 36 16.52 8.34 5.07
N CYS A 37 17.07 9.38 4.44
CA CYS A 37 17.70 10.53 5.08
C CYS A 37 17.74 11.75 4.13
N PRO A 38 18.06 12.97 4.61
CA PRO A 38 18.03 14.16 3.76
C PRO A 38 19.19 14.26 2.75
N CYS A 39 20.32 13.57 2.99
CA CYS A 39 21.47 13.65 2.08
C CYS A 39 21.34 12.77 0.82
N ALA A 40 20.36 11.86 0.79
CA ALA A 40 19.99 11.04 -0.38
C ALA A 40 21.19 10.50 -1.21
N PRO A 41 22.17 9.83 -0.56
CA PRO A 41 23.33 9.33 -1.29
C PRO A 41 22.91 8.21 -2.24
N THR A 42 23.68 8.00 -3.31
CA THR A 42 23.45 6.88 -4.22
C THR A 42 23.65 5.55 -3.51
N ASP A 43 24.83 5.30 -2.91
CA ASP A 43 25.03 4.15 -2.02
C ASP A 43 24.62 4.53 -0.58
N PRO A 44 23.72 3.79 0.09
CA PRO A 44 23.36 4.02 1.48
C PRO A 44 24.56 4.09 2.45
N LYS A 45 25.69 3.44 2.13
CA LYS A 45 26.92 3.48 2.92
C LYS A 45 27.61 4.84 2.93
N ASP A 46 27.39 5.66 1.91
CA ASP A 46 27.99 6.99 1.77
C ASP A 46 27.19 8.07 2.53
N CYS A 47 26.23 7.67 3.35
CA CYS A 47 25.42 8.55 4.15
C CYS A 47 26.26 9.28 5.23
N ILE A 48 26.35 10.61 5.10
CA ILE A 48 27.03 11.49 6.07
C ILE A 48 26.12 11.98 7.20
N CYS A 49 24.84 11.62 7.20
CA CYS A 49 23.87 12.13 8.15
C CYS A 49 24.02 11.49 9.54
N ALA A 50 24.12 12.33 10.58
CA ALA A 50 24.01 11.86 11.96
C ALA A 50 22.68 11.14 12.21
N SER A 51 22.67 10.14 13.11
CA SER A 51 21.48 9.34 13.44
C SER A 51 20.25 10.18 13.79
N MET A 52 20.44 11.29 14.51
CA MET A 52 19.34 12.20 14.86
C MET A 52 18.75 12.94 13.65
N ALA A 53 19.57 13.29 12.66
CA ALA A 53 19.09 13.90 11.42
C ALA A 53 18.25 12.91 10.60
N ARG A 54 18.69 11.64 10.52
CA ARG A 54 17.92 10.56 9.87
C ARG A 54 16.57 10.36 10.53
N ARG A 55 16.55 10.22 11.86
CA ARG A 55 15.31 10.04 12.64
C ARG A 55 14.35 11.21 12.46
N ARG A 56 14.86 12.45 12.51
CA ARG A 56 14.05 13.66 12.30
C ARG A 56 13.46 13.72 10.88
N TYR A 57 14.23 13.31 9.87
CA TYR A 57 13.76 13.28 8.49
C TYR A 57 12.65 12.25 8.27
N LEU A 58 12.85 11.01 8.72
CA LEU A 58 11.84 9.95 8.64
C LEU A 58 10.58 10.30 9.44
N GLY A 59 10.73 10.98 10.58
CA GLY A 59 9.62 11.46 11.39
C GLY A 59 8.75 12.54 10.72
N LYS A 60 9.16 13.10 9.57
CA LYS A 60 8.29 13.99 8.77
C LYS A 60 7.12 13.25 8.14
N LEU A 61 7.26 11.94 7.95
CA LEU A 61 6.14 11.08 7.56
C LEU A 61 5.32 10.79 8.81
N SER A 62 4.06 11.25 8.83
CA SER A 62 3.19 11.11 9.99
C SER A 62 2.93 9.62 10.29
N GLY A 63 3.14 9.19 11.53
CA GLY A 63 2.83 7.84 12.00
C GLY A 63 1.44 7.33 11.54
N PRO A 64 0.35 8.11 11.73
CA PRO A 64 -0.99 7.71 11.29
C PRO A 64 -1.13 7.44 9.78
N LEU A 65 -0.30 8.08 8.93
CA LEU A 65 -0.24 7.77 7.49
C LEU A 65 0.53 6.46 7.25
N MET A 66 1.66 6.30 7.95
CA MET A 66 2.51 5.12 7.81
C MET A 66 1.83 3.84 8.31
N ASP A 67 0.89 3.93 9.25
CA ASP A 67 0.02 2.85 9.71
C ASP A 67 -0.98 2.37 8.64
N ARG A 68 -1.07 3.09 7.51
CA ARG A 68 -1.89 2.75 6.33
C ARG A 68 -1.05 2.31 5.13
N VAL A 69 0.25 2.10 5.32
CA VAL A 69 1.14 1.56 4.29
C VAL A 69 1.41 0.09 4.60
N ASP A 70 0.69 -0.79 3.90
CA ASP A 70 0.77 -2.24 4.11
C ASP A 70 2.09 -2.84 3.60
N LEU A 71 2.62 -2.30 2.50
CA LEU A 71 3.86 -2.77 1.88
C LEU A 71 4.93 -1.71 1.99
N ARG A 72 6.04 -2.06 2.64
CA ARG A 72 7.25 -1.25 2.71
C ARG A 72 8.39 -2.04 2.09
N VAL A 73 8.92 -1.51 1.00
CA VAL A 73 10.04 -2.12 0.28
C VAL A 73 11.22 -1.17 0.41
N GLU A 74 12.30 -1.66 1.01
CA GLU A 74 13.57 -0.93 0.99
C GLU A 74 14.22 -1.14 -0.38
N MET A 75 14.47 -0.04 -1.08
CA MET A 75 15.12 -0.08 -2.38
C MET A 75 16.63 -0.04 -2.15
N HIS A 76 17.33 -1.06 -2.64
CA HIS A 76 18.80 -1.05 -2.70
C HIS A 76 19.26 -0.62 -4.09
N THR A 77 20.42 0.02 -4.17
CA THR A 77 21.06 0.29 -5.45
C THR A 77 21.28 -1.00 -6.22
N ALA A 78 20.83 -1.03 -7.47
CA ALA A 78 21.21 -2.07 -8.40
C ALA A 78 22.74 -2.01 -8.60
N ARG A 79 23.44 -3.09 -8.24
CA ARG A 79 24.86 -3.23 -8.55
C ARG A 79 25.02 -3.55 -10.04
N ALA A 80 26.15 -3.19 -10.63
CA ALA A 80 26.49 -3.65 -11.98
C ALA A 80 26.34 -5.19 -12.06
N GLY A 81 25.55 -5.68 -13.02
CA GLY A 81 25.20 -7.11 -13.16
C GLY A 81 23.94 -7.58 -12.43
N ALA A 82 23.23 -6.71 -11.70
CA ALA A 82 21.94 -7.05 -11.07
C ALA A 82 20.77 -7.11 -12.06
N PHE A 83 20.95 -6.59 -13.27
CA PHE A 83 19.96 -6.70 -14.34
C PHE A 83 20.15 -8.04 -15.03
N ALA A 84 19.09 -8.86 -15.03
CA ALA A 84 19.03 -10.04 -15.87
C ALA A 84 19.09 -9.62 -17.35
N VAL A 85 19.68 -10.47 -18.19
CA VAL A 85 19.72 -10.27 -19.65
C VAL A 85 18.34 -10.43 -20.27
N GLU A 86 17.42 -11.09 -19.56
CA GLU A 86 16.03 -11.26 -20.00
C GLU A 86 15.24 -9.98 -19.77
N ASP A 87 14.55 -9.54 -20.82
CA ASP A 87 13.59 -8.44 -20.72
C ASP A 87 12.49 -8.82 -19.73
N GLY A 88 12.26 -7.94 -18.75
CA GLY A 88 11.14 -8.09 -17.82
C GLY A 88 9.79 -8.07 -18.53
N GLU A 89 8.76 -8.57 -17.87
CA GLU A 89 7.40 -8.55 -18.42
C GLU A 89 6.96 -7.11 -18.75
N SER A 90 6.40 -6.91 -19.94
CA SER A 90 5.88 -5.61 -20.33
C SER A 90 4.69 -5.20 -19.44
N THR A 91 4.53 -3.89 -19.21
CA THR A 91 3.37 -3.38 -18.47
C THR A 91 2.04 -3.80 -19.12
N ALA A 92 2.00 -4.00 -20.44
CA ALA A 92 0.82 -4.51 -21.13
C ALA A 92 0.47 -5.94 -20.71
N ALA A 93 1.46 -6.85 -20.69
CA ALA A 93 1.26 -8.23 -20.24
C ALA A 93 0.83 -8.30 -18.77
N VAL A 94 1.45 -7.50 -17.90
CA VAL A 94 1.05 -7.42 -16.48
C VAL A 94 -0.38 -6.87 -16.34
N ARG A 95 -0.75 -5.84 -17.12
CA ARG A 95 -2.09 -5.25 -17.11
C ARG A 95 -3.16 -6.28 -17.45
N GLU A 96 -2.94 -7.12 -18.45
CA GLU A 96 -3.88 -8.18 -18.84
C GLU A 96 -4.11 -9.18 -17.70
N ARG A 97 -3.03 -9.61 -17.05
CA ARG A 97 -3.11 -10.51 -15.89
C ARG A 97 -3.86 -9.88 -14.72
N VAL A 98 -3.60 -8.61 -14.44
CA VAL A 98 -4.31 -7.85 -13.39
C VAL A 98 -5.80 -7.70 -13.74
N ALA A 99 -6.15 -7.42 -15.00
CA ALA A 99 -7.53 -7.31 -15.44
C ALA A 99 -8.27 -8.64 -15.29
N ALA A 100 -7.67 -9.75 -15.69
CA ALA A 100 -8.23 -11.09 -15.52
C ALA A 100 -8.46 -11.41 -14.03
N ALA A 101 -7.48 -11.14 -13.17
CA ALA A 101 -7.62 -11.34 -11.73
C ALA A 101 -8.73 -10.49 -11.11
N ARG A 102 -8.92 -9.25 -11.60
CA ARG A 102 -10.02 -8.37 -11.18
C ARG A 102 -11.39 -8.91 -11.60
N ALA A 103 -11.53 -9.40 -12.83
CA ALA A 103 -12.77 -10.00 -13.30
C ALA A 103 -13.17 -11.23 -12.46
N VAL A 104 -12.19 -12.08 -12.13
CA VAL A 104 -12.40 -13.23 -11.22
C VAL A 104 -12.83 -12.76 -9.82
N ALA A 105 -12.23 -11.69 -9.30
CA ALA A 105 -12.62 -11.14 -8.01
C ALA A 105 -14.05 -10.59 -8.04
N GLU A 106 -14.42 -9.85 -9.08
CA GLU A 106 -15.75 -9.28 -9.24
C GLU A 106 -16.82 -10.38 -9.31
N GLU A 107 -16.61 -11.43 -10.10
CA GLU A 107 -17.55 -12.56 -10.17
C GLU A 107 -17.68 -13.28 -8.82
N ARG A 108 -16.55 -13.58 -8.15
CA ARG A 108 -16.54 -14.21 -6.82
C ARG A 108 -17.34 -13.41 -5.80
N TRP A 109 -17.25 -12.09 -5.86
CA TRP A 109 -17.82 -11.20 -4.85
C TRP A 109 -19.18 -10.60 -5.21
N ARG A 110 -19.65 -10.81 -6.45
CA ARG A 110 -20.95 -10.34 -6.95
C ARG A 110 -22.13 -10.65 -6.04
N PRO A 111 -22.27 -11.86 -5.44
CA PRO A 111 -23.37 -12.16 -4.51
C PRO A 111 -23.36 -11.32 -3.22
N HIS A 112 -22.25 -10.62 -2.95
CA HIS A 112 -22.05 -9.76 -1.78
C HIS A 112 -22.03 -8.27 -2.15
N GLY A 113 -22.29 -7.90 -3.41
CA GLY A 113 -22.25 -6.51 -3.86
C GLY A 113 -20.86 -5.86 -3.81
N ILE A 114 -19.80 -6.67 -3.82
CA ILE A 114 -18.40 -6.24 -3.71
C ILE A 114 -17.71 -6.44 -5.07
N ARG A 115 -16.86 -5.51 -5.48
CA ARG A 115 -16.14 -5.61 -6.77
C ARG A 115 -14.69 -6.06 -6.64
N THR A 116 -14.01 -5.69 -5.55
CA THR A 116 -12.60 -6.01 -5.36
C THR A 116 -12.32 -6.64 -4.00
N ASN A 117 -11.20 -7.36 -3.89
CA ASN A 117 -10.77 -7.96 -2.62
C ASN A 117 -10.57 -6.90 -1.51
N ALA A 118 -10.18 -5.67 -1.86
CA ALA A 118 -9.95 -4.59 -0.91
C ALA A 118 -11.23 -4.10 -0.20
N GLU A 119 -12.40 -4.35 -0.80
CA GLU A 119 -13.70 -3.95 -0.24
C GLU A 119 -14.32 -5.03 0.66
N VAL A 120 -13.70 -6.21 0.74
CA VAL A 120 -14.23 -7.34 1.51
C VAL A 120 -14.05 -7.07 3.00
N SER A 121 -15.18 -6.91 3.71
CA SER A 121 -15.13 -6.68 5.15
C SER A 121 -14.54 -7.87 5.92
N GLY A 122 -13.78 -7.58 6.98
CA GLY A 122 -13.28 -8.62 7.87
C GLY A 122 -14.39 -9.45 8.54
N ALA A 123 -15.58 -8.87 8.73
CA ALA A 123 -16.74 -9.59 9.24
C ALA A 123 -17.22 -10.66 8.26
N LEU A 124 -17.30 -10.35 6.97
CA LEU A 124 -17.66 -11.31 5.92
C LEU A 124 -16.64 -12.44 5.83
N LEU A 125 -15.34 -12.10 5.85
CA LEU A 125 -14.25 -13.08 5.86
C LEU A 125 -14.36 -14.04 7.04
N ARG A 126 -14.52 -13.53 8.26
CA ARG A 126 -14.59 -14.37 9.47
C ARG A 126 -15.85 -15.23 9.57
N ARG A 127 -16.97 -14.78 9.00
CA ARG A 127 -18.27 -15.49 9.09
C ARG A 127 -18.48 -16.50 7.97
N LYS A 128 -18.11 -16.17 6.73
CA LYS A 128 -18.40 -17.01 5.54
C LYS A 128 -17.15 -17.60 4.87
N PHE A 129 -16.00 -16.95 4.98
CA PHE A 129 -14.77 -17.33 4.27
C PHE A 129 -13.59 -17.55 5.22
N ARG A 130 -13.87 -18.16 6.38
CA ARG A 130 -12.86 -18.36 7.41
C ARG A 130 -11.83 -19.36 6.89
N LEU A 131 -10.56 -18.98 6.94
CA LEU A 131 -9.45 -19.85 6.57
C LEU A 131 -9.37 -21.06 7.52
N GLY A 132 -9.08 -22.22 6.94
CA GLY A 132 -8.83 -23.46 7.69
C GLY A 132 -7.58 -23.36 8.57
N ALA A 133 -7.46 -24.29 9.52
CA ALA A 133 -6.34 -24.31 10.47
C ALA A 133 -4.97 -24.39 9.76
N GLU A 134 -4.86 -25.23 8.73
CA GLU A 134 -3.63 -25.38 7.94
C GLU A 134 -3.22 -24.08 7.25
N ALA A 135 -4.16 -23.40 6.60
CA ALA A 135 -3.89 -22.12 5.94
C ALA A 135 -3.46 -21.02 6.92
N MET A 136 -3.91 -21.10 8.18
CA MET A 136 -3.55 -20.14 9.23
C MET A 136 -2.23 -20.46 9.94
N LYS A 137 -1.65 -21.65 9.73
CA LYS A 137 -0.48 -22.12 10.47
C LYS A 137 0.75 -21.21 10.33
N PRO A 138 1.13 -20.72 9.12
CA PRO A 138 2.29 -19.83 8.97
C PRO A 138 2.13 -18.51 9.72
N LEU A 139 0.92 -17.97 9.79
CA LEU A 139 0.64 -16.70 10.47
C LEU A 139 0.77 -16.81 12.00
N ARG A 140 0.48 -17.98 12.57
CA ARG A 140 0.60 -18.21 14.03
C ARG A 140 2.03 -18.45 14.49
N SER A 141 2.90 -18.93 13.60
CA SER A 141 4.31 -19.18 13.90
C SER A 141 5.21 -17.98 13.61
N ALA A 142 4.72 -16.99 12.87
CA ALA A 142 5.47 -15.79 12.47
C ALA A 142 5.23 -14.57 13.39
N LEU A 143 4.23 -14.65 14.26
CA LEU A 143 3.96 -13.70 15.34
C LEU A 143 4.51 -14.26 16.65
#